data_AF-A0AAD6YN06-F1
#
_entry.id   AF-A0AAD6YN06-F1
#
_cell.length_a   1.000
_cell.length_b   1.000
_cell.length_c   1.000
_cell.angle_alpha   90.00
_cell.angle_beta   90.00
_cell.angle_gamma   90.00
#
_symmetry.space_group_name_H-M   'P 1'
#
loop_
_entity.id
_entity.type
_entity.pdbx_description
1 polymer ?
#
loop_
_entity_poly.entity_id
_entity_poly.type
_entity_poly.pdbx_seq_one_letter_code
_entity_poly.pdbx_strand_id
1 'polypeptide(L)'
;MDEIQTTEAAVESAQDRIQLLLREIGQIHPRLQERLSHALNKFPLDISRKRAANDDLLAMTIEASLVKVSFMRAQALGMLYDHRSSQNPELTMRGALKGAYAKLQAEEREMEEEECKLDRELTEYQTLLDMVDGGGRGGFRQIVADFARVEKELEECKKDLRRLGWTREDS
;
A
#
# COMPACT_ATOMS: atom_id res chain seq x y z
N MET A 1 56.41 -67.22 49.61
CA MET A 1 56.75 -65.86 50.06
C MET A 1 57.08 -64.96 48.87
N ASP A 2 57.86 -65.44 47.89
CA ASP A 2 58.21 -64.67 46.68
C ASP A 2 57.01 -64.20 45.83
N GLU A 3 55.94 -65.00 45.72
CA GLU A 3 54.72 -64.59 45.00
C GLU A 3 53.98 -63.43 45.69
N ILE A 4 54.04 -63.35 47.02
CA ILE A 4 53.39 -62.26 47.77
C ILE A 4 54.18 -60.95 47.59
N GLN A 5 55.52 -61.03 47.67
CA GLN A 5 56.40 -59.86 47.48
C GLN A 5 56.34 -59.30 46.05
N THR A 6 56.18 -60.15 45.05
CA THR A 6 56.00 -59.72 43.65
C THR A 6 54.63 -59.07 43.42
N THR A 7 53.58 -59.54 44.07
CA THR A 7 52.27 -58.88 44.02
C THR A 7 52.25 -57.54 44.76
N GLU A 8 52.94 -57.42 45.89
CA GLU A 8 53.07 -56.16 46.63
C GLU A 8 53.79 -55.09 45.81
N ALA A 9 54.93 -55.44 45.19
CA ALA A 9 55.67 -54.54 44.31
C ALA A 9 54.86 -54.11 43.06
N ALA A 10 54.02 -54.99 42.51
CA ALA A 10 53.14 -54.67 41.40
C ALA A 10 52.00 -53.72 41.79
N VAL A 11 51.44 -53.88 43.00
CA VAL A 11 50.43 -52.97 43.56
C VAL A 11 51.02 -51.60 43.84
N GLU A 12 52.23 -51.53 44.39
CA GLU A 12 52.93 -50.28 44.68
C GLU A 12 53.23 -49.49 43.39
N SER A 13 53.73 -50.18 42.35
CA SER A 13 53.94 -49.60 41.02
C SER A 13 52.65 -49.10 40.37
N ALA A 14 51.54 -49.84 40.50
CA ALA A 14 50.23 -49.42 40.01
C ALA A 14 49.72 -48.20 40.77
N GLN A 15 49.93 -48.14 42.08
CA GLN A 15 49.52 -47.03 42.94
C GLN A 15 50.29 -45.74 42.58
N ASP A 16 51.60 -45.83 42.38
CA ASP A 16 52.43 -44.70 41.94
C ASP A 16 51.95 -44.17 40.58
N ARG A 17 51.63 -45.08 39.65
CA ARG A 17 51.14 -44.70 38.32
C ARG A 17 49.78 -44.01 38.39
N ILE A 18 48.87 -44.48 39.24
CA ILE A 18 47.57 -43.85 39.46
C ILE A 18 47.74 -42.46 40.08
N GLN A 19 48.63 -42.29 41.05
CA GLN A 19 48.92 -40.97 41.64
C GLN A 19 49.49 -39.99 40.63
N LEU A 20 50.37 -40.47 39.74
CA LEU A 20 50.96 -39.67 38.67
C LEU A 20 49.89 -39.20 37.68
N LEU A 21 49.01 -40.11 37.24
CA LEU A 21 47.88 -39.78 36.36
C LEU A 21 46.88 -38.82 37.02
N LEU A 22 46.56 -39.00 38.31
CA LEU A 22 45.72 -38.07 39.07
C LEU A 22 46.33 -36.67 39.13
N ARG A 23 47.64 -36.58 39.32
CA ARG A 23 48.38 -35.31 39.35
C ARG A 23 48.39 -34.66 37.96
N GLU A 24 48.57 -35.43 36.89
CA GLU A 24 48.49 -34.93 35.51
C GLU A 24 47.09 -34.44 35.16
N ILE A 25 46.04 -35.20 35.45
CA ILE A 25 44.64 -34.80 35.25
C ILE A 25 44.33 -33.54 36.05
N GLY A 26 44.79 -33.49 37.31
CA GLY A 26 44.64 -32.34 38.19
C GLY A 26 45.30 -31.06 37.66
N GLN A 27 46.32 -31.18 36.80
CA GLN A 27 46.97 -30.03 36.15
C GLN A 27 46.39 -29.70 34.77
N ILE A 28 45.99 -30.72 34.00
CA ILE A 28 45.45 -30.56 32.66
C ILE A 28 44.06 -29.91 32.72
N HIS A 29 43.19 -30.37 33.63
CA HIS A 29 41.83 -29.88 33.74
C HIS A 29 41.74 -28.35 33.97
N PRO A 30 42.41 -27.75 34.97
CA PRO A 30 42.34 -26.30 35.19
C PRO A 30 42.93 -25.51 34.02
N ARG A 31 44.02 -25.98 33.39
CA ARG A 31 44.59 -25.35 32.20
C ARG A 31 43.64 -25.35 31.02
N LEU A 32 42.92 -26.45 30.81
CA LEU A 32 41.96 -26.59 29.72
C LEU A 32 40.74 -25.68 29.98
N GLN A 33 40.28 -25.63 31.23
CA GLN A 33 39.18 -24.76 31.64
C GLN A 33 39.54 -23.28 31.55
N GLU A 34 40.75 -22.89 31.93
CA GLU A 34 41.27 -21.52 31.77
C GLU A 34 41.39 -21.14 30.28
N ARG A 35 41.89 -22.04 29.44
CA ARG A 35 41.96 -21.82 27.99
C ARG A 35 40.57 -21.68 27.37
N LEU A 36 39.63 -22.52 27.80
CA LEU A 36 38.25 -22.48 27.32
C LEU A 36 37.57 -21.18 27.75
N SER A 37 37.68 -20.78 29.02
CA SER A 37 37.10 -19.53 29.52
C SER A 37 37.72 -18.32 28.84
N HIS A 38 39.05 -18.32 28.65
CA HIS A 38 39.73 -17.27 27.90
C HIS A 38 39.25 -17.19 26.44
N ALA A 39 39.12 -18.33 25.75
CA ALA A 39 38.59 -18.39 24.39
C ALA A 39 37.14 -17.88 24.34
N LEU A 40 36.28 -18.37 25.23
CA LEU A 40 34.88 -17.98 25.32
C LEU A 40 34.70 -16.50 25.68
N ASN A 41 35.62 -15.90 26.41
CA ASN A 41 35.56 -14.47 26.69
C ASN A 41 36.11 -13.63 25.53
N LYS A 42 37.19 -14.08 24.87
CA LYS A 42 37.87 -13.29 23.84
C LYS A 42 37.14 -13.29 22.49
N PHE A 43 36.72 -14.46 22.00
CA PHE A 43 36.14 -14.59 20.66
C PHE A 43 34.84 -13.79 20.47
N PRO A 44 33.88 -13.81 21.41
CA PRO A 44 32.65 -13.03 21.25
C PRO A 44 32.89 -11.53 21.26
N LEU A 45 33.87 -11.04 22.04
CA LEU A 45 34.22 -9.62 22.09
C LEU A 45 34.77 -9.12 20.76
N ASP A 46 35.67 -9.88 20.13
CA ASP A 46 36.26 -9.50 18.85
C ASP A 46 35.22 -9.54 17.71
N ILE A 47 34.32 -10.53 17.72
CA ILE A 47 33.23 -10.62 16.74
C ILE A 47 32.24 -9.47 16.94
N SER A 48 31.86 -9.18 18.19
CA SER A 48 30.91 -8.11 18.51
C SER A 48 31.46 -6.74 18.15
N ARG A 49 32.74 -6.48 18.41
CA ARG A 49 33.42 -5.24 18.01
C ARG A 49 33.45 -5.07 16.50
N LYS A 50 33.76 -6.14 15.76
CA LYS A 50 33.74 -6.12 14.29
C LYS A 50 32.33 -5.87 13.73
N ARG A 51 31.31 -6.49 14.32
CA ARG A 51 29.91 -6.25 13.93
C ARG A 51 29.53 -4.80 14.19
N ALA A 52 29.76 -4.28 15.39
CA ALA A 52 29.49 -2.88 15.72
C ALA A 52 30.19 -1.90 14.76
N ALA A 53 31.49 -2.10 14.48
CA ALA A 53 32.21 -1.24 13.54
C ALA A 53 31.67 -1.33 12.10
N ASN A 54 31.23 -2.50 11.65
CA ASN A 54 30.60 -2.66 10.35
C ASN A 54 29.20 -2.02 10.32
N ASP A 55 28.43 -2.16 11.38
CA ASP A 55 27.09 -1.57 11.50
C ASP A 55 27.20 -0.03 11.50
N ASP A 56 28.18 0.52 12.23
CA ASP A 56 28.48 1.96 12.24
C ASP A 56 28.90 2.45 10.84
N LEU A 57 29.77 1.70 10.15
CA LEU A 57 30.20 2.04 8.80
C LEU A 57 29.04 2.01 7.80
N LEU A 58 28.15 1.01 7.91
CA LEU A 58 26.95 0.92 7.08
C LEU A 58 25.99 2.07 7.38
N ALA A 59 25.75 2.38 8.65
CA ALA A 59 24.92 3.50 9.06
C ALA A 59 25.46 4.84 8.50
N MET A 60 26.75 5.11 8.68
CA MET A 60 27.40 6.30 8.11
C MET A 60 27.31 6.34 6.59
N THR A 61 27.44 5.19 5.91
CA THR A 61 27.33 5.12 4.44
C THR A 61 25.91 5.44 3.98
N ILE A 62 24.91 4.91 4.68
CA ILE A 62 23.49 5.18 4.40
C ILE A 62 23.21 6.68 4.63
N GLU A 63 23.62 7.23 5.76
CA GLU A 63 23.46 8.66 6.06
C GLU A 63 24.13 9.55 5.02
N ALA A 64 25.38 9.26 4.65
CA ALA A 64 26.09 10.01 3.61
C ALA A 64 25.39 9.93 2.25
N SER A 65 24.84 8.75 1.90
CA SER A 65 24.07 8.58 0.67
C SER A 65 22.76 9.35 0.70
N LEU A 66 22.07 9.41 1.84
CA LEU A 66 20.85 10.19 2.02
C LEU A 66 21.11 11.69 1.93
N VAL A 67 22.19 12.18 2.53
CA VAL A 67 22.63 13.57 2.39
C VAL A 67 22.93 13.88 0.93
N LYS A 68 23.63 13.00 0.22
CA LYS A 68 23.94 13.17 -1.22
C LYS A 68 22.68 13.24 -2.07
N VAL A 69 21.72 12.33 -1.86
CA VAL A 69 20.43 12.34 -2.58
C VAL A 69 19.64 13.61 -2.27
N SER A 70 19.60 14.02 -1.00
CA SER A 70 18.92 15.26 -0.57
C SER A 70 19.54 16.49 -1.22
N PHE A 71 20.87 16.54 -1.31
CA PHE A 71 21.59 17.59 -2.03
C PHE A 71 21.27 17.59 -3.53
N MET A 72 21.34 16.43 -4.20
CA MET A 72 20.98 16.32 -5.63
C MET A 72 19.54 16.75 -5.88
N ARG A 73 18.60 16.40 -4.99
CA ARG A 73 17.21 16.85 -5.06
C ARG A 73 17.13 18.37 -4.92
N ALA A 74 17.78 18.97 -3.92
CA ALA A 74 17.80 20.41 -3.74
C ALA A 74 18.41 21.14 -4.95
N GLN A 75 19.48 20.60 -5.51
CA GLN A 75 20.12 21.12 -6.72
C GLN A 75 19.19 21.03 -7.94
N ALA A 76 18.53 19.89 -8.15
CA ALA A 76 17.57 19.71 -9.23
C ALA A 76 16.37 20.65 -9.08
N LEU A 77 15.86 20.83 -7.86
CA LEU A 77 14.80 21.79 -7.57
C LEU A 77 15.26 23.22 -7.86
N GLY A 78 16.47 23.61 -7.44
CA GLY A 78 17.04 24.91 -7.80
C GLY A 78 17.19 25.06 -9.31
N MET A 79 17.72 24.05 -9.99
CA MET A 79 17.86 24.08 -11.46
C MET A 79 16.52 24.16 -12.19
N LEU A 80 15.44 23.58 -11.66
CA LEU A 80 14.10 23.60 -12.28
C LEU A 80 13.31 24.87 -11.93
N TYR A 81 13.31 25.25 -10.66
CA TYR A 81 12.51 26.36 -10.14
C TYR A 81 13.24 27.71 -10.17
N ASP A 82 14.57 27.76 -10.26
CA ASP A 82 15.34 28.98 -10.52
C ASP A 82 15.84 29.05 -11.98
N HIS A 83 15.45 28.12 -12.85
CA HIS A 83 15.75 28.24 -14.27
C HIS A 83 15.11 29.48 -14.85
N ARG A 84 15.94 30.44 -15.27
CA ARG A 84 15.53 31.57 -16.09
C ARG A 84 15.83 31.23 -17.53
N SER A 85 14.79 31.15 -18.36
CA SER A 85 14.98 30.97 -19.81
C SER A 85 15.85 32.10 -20.36
N SER A 86 16.82 31.77 -21.22
CA SER A 86 17.70 32.76 -21.86
C SER A 86 16.94 33.73 -22.76
N GLN A 87 15.76 33.34 -23.23
CA GLN A 87 14.90 34.16 -24.08
C GLN A 87 13.93 35.02 -23.27
N ASN A 88 13.54 34.59 -22.05
CA ASN A 88 12.59 35.30 -21.19
C ASN A 88 12.93 35.03 -19.71
N PRO A 89 13.72 35.89 -19.05
CA PRO A 89 14.17 35.66 -17.67
C PRO A 89 13.04 35.75 -16.62
N GLU A 90 11.89 36.33 -17.00
CA GLU A 90 10.66 36.43 -16.20
C GLU A 90 9.85 35.11 -16.18
N LEU A 91 10.01 34.26 -17.19
CA LEU A 91 9.29 32.99 -17.31
C LEU A 91 10.04 31.88 -16.57
N THR A 92 9.86 31.86 -15.26
CA THR A 92 10.33 30.77 -14.40
C THR A 92 9.31 29.62 -14.39
N MET A 93 9.73 28.36 -14.23
CA MET A 93 8.82 27.21 -14.10
C MET A 93 7.79 27.41 -12.98
N ARG A 94 8.18 28.10 -11.90
CA ARG A 94 7.28 28.55 -10.83
C ARG A 94 6.16 29.47 -11.33
N GLY A 95 6.48 30.39 -12.24
CA GLY A 95 5.51 31.27 -12.88
C GLY A 95 4.56 30.49 -13.80
N ALA A 96 5.08 29.53 -14.57
CA ALA A 96 4.27 28.66 -15.42
C ALA A 96 3.28 27.82 -14.60
N LEU A 97 3.72 27.22 -13.49
CA LEU A 97 2.86 26.46 -12.58
C LEU A 97 1.80 27.34 -11.92
N LYS A 98 2.17 28.55 -11.47
CA LYS A 98 1.22 29.50 -10.89
C LYS A 98 0.16 29.94 -11.91
N GLY A 99 0.56 30.17 -13.17
CA GLY A 99 -0.36 30.49 -14.25
C GLY A 99 -1.31 29.35 -14.58
N ALA A 100 -0.80 28.12 -14.67
CA ALA A 100 -1.61 26.92 -14.89
C ALA A 100 -2.62 26.69 -13.74
N TYR A 101 -2.17 26.86 -12.48
CA TYR A 101 -3.04 26.75 -11.32
C TYR A 101 -4.14 27.82 -11.32
N ALA A 102 -3.80 29.08 -11.62
CA ALA A 102 -4.78 30.15 -11.73
C ALA A 102 -5.80 29.90 -12.85
N LYS A 103 -5.38 29.28 -13.96
CA LYS A 103 -6.29 28.88 -15.05
C LYS A 103 -7.25 27.78 -14.60
N LEU A 104 -6.75 26.72 -13.96
CA LEU A 104 -7.59 25.65 -13.42
C LEU A 104 -8.60 26.18 -12.40
N GLN A 105 -8.20 27.10 -11.52
CA GLN A 105 -9.10 27.72 -10.55
C GLN A 105 -10.15 28.65 -11.20
N ALA A 106 -9.87 29.18 -12.40
CA ALA A 106 -10.86 29.93 -13.16
C ALA A 106 -11.86 28.98 -13.84
N GLU A 107 -11.36 27.89 -14.43
CA GLU A 107 -12.19 26.83 -15.02
C GLU A 107 -13.08 26.16 -13.97
N GLU A 108 -12.57 25.91 -12.76
CA GLU A 108 -13.35 25.38 -11.64
C GLU A 108 -14.54 26.28 -11.29
N ARG A 109 -14.32 27.58 -11.17
CA ARG A 109 -15.40 28.55 -10.90
C ARG A 109 -16.41 28.64 -12.03
N GLU A 110 -15.96 28.56 -13.28
CA GLU A 110 -16.84 28.53 -14.44
C GLU A 110 -17.73 27.29 -14.42
N MET A 111 -17.16 26.11 -14.11
CA MET A 111 -17.92 24.87 -13.95
C MET A 111 -18.93 24.95 -12.80
N GLU A 112 -18.55 25.53 -11.65
CA GLU A 112 -19.48 25.73 -10.53
C GLU A 112 -20.68 26.63 -10.90
N GLU A 113 -20.43 27.68 -11.70
CA GLU A 113 -21.49 28.55 -12.21
C GLU A 113 -22.40 27.84 -13.21
N GLU A 114 -21.85 26.97 -14.06
CA GLU A 114 -22.60 26.13 -14.98
C GLU A 114 -23.44 25.09 -14.24
N GLU A 115 -22.87 24.40 -13.25
CA GLU A 115 -23.60 23.46 -12.39
C GLU A 115 -24.77 24.15 -11.70
N CYS A 116 -24.56 25.35 -11.12
CA CYS A 116 -25.64 26.12 -10.52
C CYS A 116 -26.75 26.52 -11.50
N LYS A 117 -26.43 26.76 -12.77
CA LYS A 117 -27.44 27.05 -13.81
C LYS A 117 -28.23 25.79 -14.15
N LEU A 118 -27.54 24.68 -14.36
CA LEU A 118 -28.16 23.39 -14.68
C LEU A 118 -29.03 22.89 -13.53
N ASP A 119 -28.61 23.05 -12.29
CA ASP A 119 -29.42 22.70 -11.12
C ASP A 119 -30.72 23.51 -11.08
N ARG A 120 -30.67 24.81 -11.41
CA ARG A 120 -31.89 25.63 -11.50
C ARG A 120 -32.81 25.11 -12.59
N GLU A 121 -32.29 24.87 -13.79
CA GLU A 121 -33.07 24.33 -14.90
C GLU A 121 -33.68 22.96 -14.54
N LEU A 122 -32.92 22.08 -13.88
CA LEU A 122 -33.41 20.80 -13.39
C LEU A 122 -34.53 20.97 -12.36
N THR A 123 -34.41 21.92 -11.42
CA THR A 123 -35.49 22.20 -10.47
C THR A 123 -36.72 22.74 -11.18
N GLU A 124 -36.57 23.59 -12.21
CA GLU A 124 -37.69 24.09 -13.01
C GLU A 124 -38.37 22.95 -13.76
N TYR A 125 -37.61 22.07 -14.42
CA TYR A 125 -38.16 20.88 -15.07
C TYR A 125 -38.84 19.94 -14.08
N GLN A 126 -38.26 19.75 -12.90
CA GLN A 126 -38.84 18.91 -11.87
C GLN A 126 -40.12 19.52 -11.32
N THR A 127 -40.20 20.84 -11.15
CA THR A 127 -41.47 21.51 -10.78
C THR A 127 -42.53 21.41 -11.88
N LEU A 128 -42.14 21.46 -13.17
CA LEU A 128 -43.05 21.23 -14.28
C LEU A 128 -43.59 19.79 -14.28
N LEU A 129 -42.71 18.81 -14.07
CA LEU A 129 -43.10 17.41 -13.93
C LEU A 129 -44.01 17.20 -12.70
N ASP A 130 -43.65 17.78 -11.55
CA ASP A 130 -44.47 17.74 -10.34
C ASP A 130 -45.80 18.49 -10.49
N MET A 131 -45.92 19.47 -11.38
CA MET A 131 -47.23 20.07 -11.69
C MET A 131 -48.08 19.15 -12.59
N VAL A 132 -47.44 18.44 -13.52
CA VAL A 132 -48.10 17.44 -14.38
C VAL A 132 -48.53 16.20 -13.57
N ASP A 133 -47.72 15.78 -12.60
CA ASP A 133 -47.93 14.58 -11.78
C ASP A 133 -48.62 14.87 -10.43
N GLY A 134 -48.31 16.01 -9.80
CA GLY A 134 -48.73 16.43 -8.46
C GLY A 134 -49.90 17.43 -8.41
N GLY A 135 -50.41 17.86 -9.55
CA GLY A 135 -51.65 18.64 -9.67
C GLY A 135 -52.94 17.83 -9.38
N GLY A 136 -52.93 16.89 -8.43
CA GLY A 136 -54.13 16.24 -7.83
C GLY A 136 -55.13 15.53 -8.76
N ARG A 137 -54.93 15.58 -10.08
CA ARG A 137 -55.68 14.86 -11.10
C ARG A 137 -54.64 14.30 -12.04
N GLY A 138 -54.35 13.00 -11.92
CA GLY A 138 -53.48 12.27 -12.83
C GLY A 138 -54.07 12.22 -14.23
N GLY A 139 -54.14 13.38 -14.90
CA GLY A 139 -54.73 13.55 -16.22
C GLY A 139 -53.95 12.78 -17.26
N PHE A 140 -52.61 12.79 -17.19
CA PHE A 140 -51.79 11.98 -18.09
C PHE A 140 -52.01 10.48 -17.85
N ARG A 141 -52.03 10.04 -16.59
CA ARG A 141 -52.34 8.64 -16.24
C ARG A 141 -53.75 8.23 -16.65
N GLN A 142 -54.72 9.15 -16.55
CA GLN A 142 -56.10 8.94 -16.97
C GLN A 142 -56.23 8.89 -18.49
N ILE A 143 -55.53 9.75 -19.22
CA ILE A 143 -55.45 9.72 -20.69
C ILE A 143 -54.86 8.39 -21.15
N VAL A 144 -53.79 7.91 -20.51
CA VAL A 144 -53.19 6.60 -20.82
C VAL A 144 -54.17 5.46 -20.48
N ALA A 145 -54.89 5.54 -19.36
CA ALA A 145 -55.90 4.54 -19.00
C ALA A 145 -57.10 4.53 -19.96
N ASP A 146 -57.58 5.71 -20.36
CA ASP A 146 -58.68 5.88 -21.30
C ASP A 146 -58.26 5.41 -22.70
N PHE A 147 -57.03 5.68 -23.13
CA PHE A 147 -56.50 5.19 -24.40
C PHE A 147 -56.39 3.66 -24.42
N ALA A 148 -55.85 3.06 -23.36
CA ALA A 148 -55.78 1.60 -23.23
C ALA A 148 -57.18 0.94 -23.21
N ARG A 149 -58.17 1.63 -22.62
CA ARG A 149 -59.56 1.18 -22.64
C ARG A 149 -60.17 1.25 -24.04
N VAL A 150 -59.98 2.37 -24.74
CA VAL A 150 -60.48 2.54 -26.12
C VAL A 150 -59.86 1.49 -27.04
N GLU A 151 -58.56 1.23 -26.91
CA GLU A 151 -57.87 0.21 -27.72
C GLU A 151 -58.46 -1.20 -27.48
N LYS A 152 -58.77 -1.53 -26.23
CA LYS A 152 -59.45 -2.78 -25.88
C LYS A 152 -60.85 -2.86 -26.47
N GLU A 153 -61.64 -1.79 -26.36
CA GLU A 153 -62.98 -1.69 -26.95
C GLU A 153 -62.92 -1.80 -28.49
N LEU A 154 -61.88 -1.25 -29.11
CA LEU A 154 -61.64 -1.32 -30.56
C LEU A 154 -61.27 -2.75 -30.98
N GLU A 155 -60.45 -3.45 -30.21
CA GLU A 155 -60.13 -4.87 -30.45
C GLU A 155 -61.33 -5.80 -30.22
N GLU A 156 -62.17 -5.50 -29.23
CA GLU A 156 -63.46 -6.19 -29.02
C GLU A 156 -64.42 -5.92 -30.18
N CYS A 157 -64.54 -4.67 -30.63
CA CYS A 157 -65.32 -4.30 -31.81
C CYS A 157 -64.80 -4.98 -33.09
N LYS A 158 -63.47 -5.04 -33.30
CA LYS A 158 -62.86 -5.81 -34.40
C LYS A 158 -63.16 -7.31 -34.30
N LYS A 159 -63.18 -7.88 -33.09
CA LYS A 159 -63.56 -9.30 -32.89
C LYS A 159 -65.04 -9.52 -33.19
N ASP A 160 -65.91 -8.59 -32.81
CA ASP A 160 -67.34 -8.69 -33.08
C ASP A 160 -67.68 -8.43 -34.55
N LEU A 161 -66.98 -7.51 -35.23
CA LEU A 161 -67.05 -7.33 -36.68
C LEU A 161 -66.60 -8.58 -37.44
N ARG A 162 -65.59 -9.30 -36.94
CA ARG A 162 -65.20 -10.62 -37.47
C ARG A 162 -66.29 -11.67 -37.25
N ARG A 163 -66.92 -11.71 -36.07
CA ARG A 163 -68.00 -12.66 -35.75
C ARG A 163 -69.27 -12.41 -36.55
N LEU A 164 -69.59 -11.15 -36.84
CA LEU A 164 -70.74 -10.75 -37.67
C LEU A 164 -70.48 -10.98 -39.16
N GLY A 165 -69.23 -11.29 -39.56
CA GLY A 165 -68.84 -11.53 -40.96
C GLY A 165 -68.60 -10.25 -41.76
N TRP A 166 -68.44 -9.11 -41.09
CA TRP A 166 -68.33 -7.78 -41.72
C TRP A 166 -66.88 -7.39 -42.06
N THR A 167 -65.91 -8.03 -41.41
CA THR A 167 -64.49 -7.94 -41.81
C THR A 167 -64.05 -9.30 -42.32
N ARG A 168 -63.89 -9.41 -43.64
CA ARG A 168 -63.26 -10.55 -44.32
C ARG A 168 -61.78 -10.56 -43.92
N GLU A 169 -61.24 -11.73 -43.57
CA GLU A 169 -59.80 -11.93 -43.43
C GLU A 169 -59.14 -11.64 -44.77
N ASP A 170 -58.47 -10.50 -44.87
CA ASP A 170 -57.47 -10.25 -45.89
C ASP A 170 -56.13 -10.04 -45.14
N SER A 171 -55.21 -10.94 -45.50
CA SER A 171 -53.76 -11.05 -45.25
C SER A 171 -53.04 -9.96 -44.46
#